data_AF-A0A2E0RW40-F1
#
_entry.id   AF-A0A2E0RW40-F1
#
_cell.length_a   1.000
_cell.length_b   1.000
_cell.length_c   1.000
_cell.angle_alpha   90.00
_cell.angle_beta   90.00
_cell.angle_gamma   90.00
#
_symmetry.space_group_name_H-M   'P 1'
#
loop_
_entity.id
_entity.type
_entity.pdbx_description
1 polymer ?
#
loop_
_entity_poly.entity_id
_entity_poly.type
_entity_poly.pdbx_seq_one_letter_code
_entity_poly.pdbx_strand_id
1 'polypeptide(L)'
;MAVSAIFAILPLGFGYELMAYAHILAAVVAFGPLFVYPTLAKTGQTQAIAAMHMRMTLPALVLLWVLGMGLAGMSEDAYKMSQLWLALSIVNWAILVAVSWFLIRPALTDPSEGARSKLSAGVGVTHLGLVIGLALMVWKPGL
;
A
#
# COMPACT_ATOMS: atom_id res chain seq x y z
N MET A 1 -6.75 10.34 -33.23
CA MET A 1 -7.79 9.46 -32.64
C MET A 1 -7.43 9.25 -31.20
N ALA A 2 -8.18 9.84 -30.27
CA ALA A 2 -7.96 9.66 -28.84
C ALA A 2 -8.39 8.24 -28.47
N VAL A 3 -7.42 7.34 -28.29
CA VAL A 3 -7.68 6.06 -27.65
C VAL A 3 -7.92 6.39 -26.17
N SER A 4 -9.19 6.45 -25.79
CA SER A 4 -9.61 6.47 -24.40
C SER A 4 -8.98 5.28 -23.71
N ALA A 5 -7.97 5.52 -22.88
CA ALA A 5 -7.40 4.52 -22.00
C ALA A 5 -8.44 4.18 -20.90
N ILE A 6 -9.44 3.39 -21.25
CA ILE A 6 -10.47 2.88 -20.32
C ILE A 6 -10.01 1.56 -19.70
N PHE A 7 -8.73 1.46 -19.32
CA PHE A 7 -8.25 0.34 -18.51
C PHE A 7 -7.22 0.85 -17.51
N ALA A 8 -7.39 0.48 -16.23
CA ALA A 8 -6.43 0.77 -15.16
C ALA A 8 -5.08 0.05 -15.39
N ILE A 9 -5.06 -0.97 -16.25
CA ILE A 9 -3.92 -1.82 -16.60
C ILE A 9 -3.67 -1.66 -18.11
N LEU A 10 -2.42 -1.38 -18.49
CA LEU A 10 -2.04 -1.34 -19.91
C LEU A 10 -2.07 -2.74 -20.54
N PRO A 11 -2.60 -2.90 -21.76
CA PRO A 11 -2.62 -4.18 -22.47
C PRO A 11 -1.26 -4.45 -23.14
N LEU A 12 -0.20 -4.61 -22.34
CA LEU A 12 1.17 -4.88 -22.82
C LEU A 12 1.45 -6.38 -23.02
N GLY A 13 0.51 -7.24 -22.60
CA GLY A 13 0.60 -8.69 -22.69
C GLY A 13 0.32 -9.38 -21.36
N PHE A 14 0.05 -10.69 -21.43
CA PHE A 14 -0.42 -11.49 -20.29
C PHE A 14 0.46 -11.37 -19.04
N GLY A 15 1.79 -11.39 -19.20
CA GLY A 15 2.71 -11.28 -18.05
C GLY A 15 2.57 -9.96 -17.30
N TYR A 16 2.45 -8.84 -18.03
CA TYR A 16 2.26 -7.51 -17.43
C TYR A 16 0.89 -7.42 -16.76
N GLU A 17 -0.17 -7.90 -17.41
CA GLU A 17 -1.54 -7.88 -16.89
C GLU A 17 -1.68 -8.73 -15.62
N LEU A 18 -1.07 -9.92 -15.60
CA LEU A 18 -1.04 -10.78 -14.42
C LEU A 18 -0.31 -10.11 -13.26
N MET A 19 0.83 -9.46 -13.54
CA MET A 19 1.58 -8.72 -12.51
C MET A 19 0.80 -7.51 -11.99
N ALA A 20 0.08 -6.81 -12.87
CA ALA A 20 -0.74 -5.66 -12.52
C ALA A 20 -1.92 -6.07 -11.65
N TYR A 21 -2.58 -7.17 -12.01
CA TYR A 21 -3.62 -7.78 -11.19
C TYR A 21 -3.08 -8.20 -9.81
N ALA A 22 -1.92 -8.86 -9.76
CA ALA A 22 -1.29 -9.25 -8.51
C ALA A 22 -0.90 -8.02 -7.65
N HIS A 23 -0.43 -6.93 -8.26
CA HIS A 23 -0.11 -5.68 -7.56
C HIS A 23 -1.34 -5.08 -6.89
N ILE A 24 -2.47 -5.03 -7.61
CA ILE A 24 -3.76 -4.58 -7.06
C ILE A 24 -4.21 -5.49 -5.91
N LEU A 25 -4.10 -6.81 -6.07
CA LEU A 25 -4.44 -7.76 -5.02
C LEU A 25 -3.56 -7.58 -3.78
N ALA A 26 -2.26 -7.36 -3.96
CA ALA A 26 -1.34 -7.06 -2.86
C ALA A 26 -1.74 -5.78 -2.12
N ALA A 27 -2.23 -4.75 -2.81
CA ALA A 27 -2.77 -3.56 -2.15
C ALA A 27 -3.99 -3.92 -1.29
N VAL A 28 -4.94 -4.70 -1.82
CA VAL A 28 -6.13 -5.14 -1.07
C VAL A 28 -5.72 -5.89 0.21
N VAL A 29 -4.74 -6.79 0.14
CA VAL A 29 -4.27 -7.53 1.33
C VAL A 29 -3.45 -6.65 2.28
N ALA A 30 -2.68 -5.70 1.77
CA ALA A 30 -1.92 -4.76 2.59
C ALA A 30 -2.85 -3.86 3.42
N PHE A 31 -3.86 -3.29 2.79
CA PHE A 31 -4.72 -2.28 3.40
C PHE A 31 -6.00 -2.83 4.02
N GLY A 32 -6.54 -3.94 3.53
CA GLY A 32 -7.81 -4.53 3.97
C GLY A 32 -7.93 -4.74 5.48
N PRO A 33 -6.94 -5.36 6.15
CA PRO A 33 -7.01 -5.56 7.60
C PRO A 33 -7.08 -4.25 8.40
N LEU A 34 -6.48 -3.16 7.92
CA LEU A 34 -6.42 -1.88 8.65
C LEU A 34 -7.81 -1.29 8.91
N PHE A 35 -8.80 -1.59 8.06
CA PHE A 35 -10.18 -1.13 8.24
C PHE A 35 -10.86 -1.72 9.48
N VAL A 36 -10.43 -2.90 9.95
CA VAL A 36 -11.01 -3.55 11.14
C VAL A 36 -10.20 -3.32 12.41
N TYR A 37 -8.96 -2.80 12.31
CA TYR A 37 -8.09 -2.57 13.47
C TYR A 37 -8.75 -1.71 14.55
N PRO A 38 -9.40 -0.57 14.25
CA PRO A 38 -10.02 0.25 15.27
C PRO A 38 -11.11 -0.49 16.05
N THR A 39 -11.93 -1.29 15.36
CA THR A 39 -12.99 -2.08 16.00
C THR A 39 -12.41 -3.15 16.91
N LEU A 40 -11.40 -3.89 16.44
CA LEU A 40 -10.73 -4.92 17.23
C LEU A 40 -10.01 -4.31 18.44
N ALA A 41 -9.37 -3.15 18.28
CA ALA A 41 -8.65 -2.47 19.34
C ALA A 41 -9.59 -2.03 20.47
N LYS A 42 -10.79 -1.55 20.13
CA LYS A 42 -11.85 -1.21 21.11
C LYS A 42 -12.29 -2.42 21.92
N THR A 43 -12.28 -3.61 21.34
CA THR A 43 -12.62 -4.87 22.02
C THR A 43 -11.43 -5.56 22.70
N GLY A 44 -10.25 -4.93 22.73
CA GLY A 44 -9.05 -5.49 23.34
C GLY A 44 -8.40 -6.64 22.56
N GLN A 45 -8.79 -6.89 21.30
CA GLN A 45 -8.27 -7.98 20.46
C GLN A 45 -6.90 -7.65 19.83
N THR A 46 -5.96 -7.14 20.62
CA THR A 46 -4.65 -6.68 20.14
C THR A 46 -3.82 -7.80 19.53
N GLN A 47 -3.94 -9.04 20.02
CA GLN A 47 -3.28 -10.21 19.42
C GLN A 47 -3.77 -10.51 18.00
N ALA A 48 -5.07 -10.38 17.75
CA ALA A 48 -5.64 -10.58 16.41
C ALA A 48 -5.12 -9.51 15.44
N ILE A 49 -5.05 -8.25 15.90
CA ILE A 49 -4.46 -7.15 15.13
C ILE A 49 -2.99 -7.45 14.82
N ALA A 50 -2.22 -7.88 15.82
CA ALA A 50 -0.80 -8.20 15.64
C ALA A 50 -0.60 -9.33 14.64
N ALA A 51 -1.40 -10.40 14.72
CA ALA A 51 -1.36 -11.51 13.79
C ALA A 51 -1.67 -11.06 12.35
N MET A 52 -2.74 -10.29 12.14
CA MET A 52 -3.07 -9.75 10.81
C MET A 52 -1.97 -8.81 10.30
N HIS A 53 -1.42 -7.96 11.15
CA HIS A 53 -0.42 -7.00 10.72
C HIS A 53 0.86 -7.69 10.27
N MET A 54 1.34 -8.65 11.06
CA MET A 54 2.60 -9.33 10.81
C MET A 54 2.50 -10.41 9.74
N ARG A 55 1.32 -11.02 9.54
CA ARG A 55 1.13 -12.11 8.57
C ARG A 55 0.47 -11.68 7.27
N MET A 56 -0.24 -10.56 7.24
CA MET A 56 -0.95 -10.07 6.06
C MET A 56 -0.46 -8.69 5.63
N THR A 57 -0.73 -7.65 6.44
CA THR A 57 -0.47 -6.26 6.03
C THR A 57 0.99 -6.01 5.66
N LEU A 58 1.92 -6.37 6.54
CA LEU A 58 3.34 -6.06 6.36
C LEU A 58 3.97 -6.88 5.21
N PRO A 59 3.77 -8.21 5.11
CA PRO A 59 4.22 -8.97 3.94
C PRO A 59 3.58 -8.48 2.63
N ALA A 60 2.28 -8.17 2.63
CA ALA A 60 1.60 -7.67 1.45
C ALA A 60 2.08 -6.27 1.03
N LEU A 61 2.49 -5.42 1.99
CA LEU A 61 3.11 -4.13 1.69
C LEU A 61 4.47 -4.28 1.00
N VAL A 62 5.24 -5.31 1.37
CA VAL A 62 6.48 -5.66 0.66
C VAL A 62 6.18 -6.19 -0.74
N LEU A 63 5.21 -7.12 -0.87
CA LEU A 63 4.80 -7.64 -2.17
C LEU A 63 4.26 -6.54 -3.09
N LEU A 64 3.51 -5.58 -2.55
CA LEU A 64 2.99 -4.43 -3.28
C LEU A 64 4.14 -3.68 -3.97
N TRP A 65 5.25 -3.42 -3.26
CA TRP A 65 6.41 -2.77 -3.85
C TRP A 65 7.14 -3.64 -4.86
N VAL A 66 7.40 -4.93 -4.54
CA VAL A 66 8.07 -5.84 -5.47
C VAL A 66 7.31 -5.92 -6.80
N LEU A 67 5.99 -6.07 -6.74
CA LEU A 67 5.14 -6.13 -7.93
C LEU A 67 5.07 -4.77 -8.64
N GLY A 68 5.03 -3.66 -7.91
CA GLY A 68 5.03 -2.32 -8.48
C GLY A 68 6.34 -1.98 -9.23
N MET A 69 7.48 -2.34 -8.64
CA MET A 69 8.79 -2.22 -9.28
C MET A 69 8.91 -3.15 -10.48
N GLY A 70 8.36 -4.36 -10.40
CA GLY A 70 8.27 -5.28 -11.53
C GLY A 70 7.50 -4.67 -12.70
N LEU A 71 6.33 -4.06 -12.44
CA LEU A 71 5.55 -3.36 -13.45
C LEU A 71 6.31 -2.19 -14.07
N ALA A 72 7.01 -1.40 -13.26
CA ALA A 72 7.82 -0.29 -13.74
C ALA A 72 8.95 -0.77 -14.67
N GLY A 73 9.62 -1.88 -14.32
CA GLY A 73 10.63 -2.50 -15.18
C GLY A 73 10.07 -3.08 -16.48
N MET A 74 8.90 -3.73 -16.43
CA MET A 74 8.23 -4.30 -17.61
C MET A 74 7.60 -3.26 -18.54
N SER A 75 7.52 -2.00 -18.11
CA SER A 75 6.89 -0.91 -18.88
C SER A 75 7.85 0.24 -19.13
N GLU A 76 9.16 -0.02 -19.17
CA GLU A 76 10.19 1.01 -19.30
C GLU A 76 10.04 1.86 -20.59
N ASP A 77 9.46 1.33 -21.65
CA ASP A 77 9.15 2.08 -22.88
C ASP A 77 7.96 3.04 -22.74
N ALA A 78 7.05 2.77 -21.79
CA ALA A 78 5.87 3.59 -21.51
C ALA A 78 6.08 4.55 -20.33
N TYR A 79 6.76 4.09 -19.28
CA TYR A 79 6.94 4.82 -18.03
C TYR A 79 8.40 4.81 -17.59
N LYS A 80 8.91 5.99 -17.23
CA LYS A 80 10.28 6.15 -16.72
C LYS A 80 10.24 6.36 -15.21
N MET A 81 11.17 5.73 -14.48
CA MET A 81 11.29 5.85 -13.02
C MET A 81 11.46 7.29 -12.52
N SER A 82 11.94 8.20 -13.38
CA SER A 82 12.07 9.63 -13.09
C SER A 82 10.75 10.40 -13.14
N GLN A 83 9.65 9.80 -13.62
CA GLN A 83 8.34 10.43 -13.62
C GLN A 83 7.86 10.68 -12.19
N LEU A 84 7.29 11.86 -11.97
CA LEU A 84 6.95 12.35 -10.64
C LEU A 84 6.02 11.38 -9.89
N TRP A 85 4.98 10.86 -10.55
CA TRP A 85 4.03 9.93 -9.93
C TRP A 85 4.70 8.62 -9.47
N LEU A 86 5.66 8.08 -10.22
CA LEU A 86 6.41 6.87 -9.85
C LEU A 86 7.32 7.15 -8.66
N ALA A 87 8.09 8.23 -8.72
CA ALA A 87 8.97 8.63 -7.62
C ALA A 87 8.18 8.86 -6.33
N LEU A 88 7.07 9.60 -6.39
CA LEU A 88 6.19 9.83 -5.24
C LEU A 88 5.54 8.54 -4.73
N SER A 89 5.22 7.58 -5.60
CA SER A 89 4.66 6.30 -5.18
C SER A 89 5.65 5.48 -4.36
N ILE A 90 6.94 5.51 -4.72
CA ILE A 90 8.01 4.85 -3.97
C ILE A 90 8.22 5.52 -2.62
N VAL A 91 8.23 6.87 -2.59
CA VAL A 91 8.33 7.63 -1.34
C VAL A 91 7.14 7.34 -0.42
N ASN A 92 5.92 7.36 -0.97
CA ASN A 92 4.71 7.02 -0.23
C ASN A 92 4.80 5.60 0.35
N TRP A 93 5.19 4.60 -0.45
CA TRP A 93 5.40 3.24 0.05
C TRP A 93 6.44 3.18 1.18
N ALA A 94 7.58 3.87 1.05
CA ALA A 94 8.61 3.90 2.09
C ALA A 94 8.08 4.50 3.40
N ILE A 95 7.27 5.56 3.32
CA ILE A 95 6.57 6.13 4.48
C ILE A 95 5.63 5.09 5.11
N LEU A 96 4.87 4.36 4.30
CA LEU A 96 3.96 3.32 4.79
C LEU A 96 4.70 2.18 5.50
N VAL A 97 5.85 1.74 4.98
CA VAL A 97 6.72 0.75 5.63
C VAL A 97 7.25 1.30 6.95
N ALA A 98 7.72 2.56 6.97
CA ALA A 98 8.20 3.20 8.18
C ALA A 98 7.10 3.30 9.25
N VAL A 99 5.88 3.69 8.87
CA VAL A 99 4.72 3.74 9.77
C VAL A 99 4.36 2.34 10.29
N SER A 100 4.34 1.33 9.42
CA SER A 100 4.09 -0.06 9.81
C SER A 100 5.13 -0.54 10.82
N TRP A 101 6.41 -0.27 10.59
CA TRP A 101 7.50 -0.79 11.41
C TRP A 101 7.74 -0.03 12.72
N PHE A 102 7.68 1.31 12.67
CA PHE A 102 8.07 2.18 13.79
C PHE A 102 6.90 2.76 14.57
N LEU A 103 5.67 2.72 14.04
CA LEU A 103 4.49 3.28 14.70
C LEU A 103 3.47 2.19 15.05
N ILE A 104 3.03 1.39 14.07
CA ILE A 104 2.02 0.36 14.28
C ILE A 104 2.59 -0.82 15.06
N ARG A 105 3.67 -1.44 14.57
CA ARG A 105 4.24 -2.65 15.17
C ARG A 105 4.59 -2.50 16.66
N PRO A 106 5.25 -1.43 17.13
CA PRO A 106 5.55 -1.27 18.55
C PRO A 106 4.30 -1.05 19.41
N ALA A 107 3.29 -0.37 18.87
CA ALA A 107 2.03 -0.12 19.57
C ALA A 107 1.19 -1.38 19.80
N LEU A 108 1.46 -2.47 19.07
CA LEU A 108 0.74 -3.74 19.23
C LEU A 108 1.20 -4.53 20.46
N THR A 109 2.38 -4.25 20.99
CA THR A 109 2.98 -4.95 22.13
C THR A 109 2.97 -4.12 23.42
N ASP A 110 2.49 -2.88 23.37
CA ASP A 110 2.45 -1.94 24.50
C ASP A 110 0.97 -1.70 24.92
N PRO A 111 0.58 -2.01 26.17
CA PRO A 111 -0.80 -1.84 26.63
C PRO A 111 -1.16 -0.39 27.00
N SER A 112 -0.22 0.55 26.96
CA SER A 112 -0.41 1.93 27.38
C SER A 112 -1.45 2.68 26.52
N GLU A 113 -2.06 3.72 27.09
CA GLU A 113 -2.95 4.60 26.34
C GLU A 113 -2.22 5.33 25.20
N GLY A 114 -0.95 5.68 25.43
CA GLY A 114 -0.08 6.26 24.40
C GLY A 114 0.10 5.33 23.20
N ALA A 115 0.22 4.02 23.41
CA ALA A 115 0.29 3.05 22.33
C ALA A 115 -1.01 2.97 21.52
N ARG A 116 -2.18 3.03 22.17
CA ARG A 116 -3.47 3.07 21.46
C ARG A 116 -3.59 4.28 20.54
N SER A 117 -3.15 5.45 21.03
CA SER A 117 -3.11 6.67 20.22
C SER A 117 -2.16 6.52 19.02
N LYS A 118 -0.96 5.98 19.23
CA LYS A 118 0.01 5.69 18.15
C LYS A 118 -0.53 4.70 17.12
N LEU A 119 -1.19 3.63 17.55
CA LEU A 119 -1.85 2.67 16.65
C LEU A 119 -2.89 3.36 15.79
N SER A 120 -3.76 4.18 16.39
CA SER A 120 -4.78 4.94 15.66
C SER A 120 -4.16 5.91 14.66
N ALA A 121 -3.14 6.66 15.06
CA ALA A 121 -2.42 7.58 14.19
C ALA A 121 -1.76 6.84 13.01
N GLY A 122 -1.07 5.72 13.29
CA GLY A 122 -0.44 4.90 12.26
C GLY A 122 -1.45 4.35 11.26
N VAL A 123 -2.56 3.80 11.73
CA VAL A 123 -3.66 3.35 10.87
C VAL A 123 -4.21 4.50 10.02
N GLY A 124 -4.43 5.68 10.60
CA GLY A 124 -4.90 6.86 9.87
C GLY A 124 -3.93 7.31 8.77
N VAL A 125 -2.64 7.44 9.09
CA VAL A 125 -1.60 7.77 8.10
C VAL A 125 -1.54 6.73 7.00
N THR A 126 -1.68 5.43 7.31
CA THR A 126 -1.67 4.38 6.29
C THR A 126 -2.88 4.47 5.34
N HIS A 127 -4.07 4.84 5.82
CA HIS A 127 -5.22 5.09 4.95
C HIS A 127 -5.02 6.32 4.06
N LEU A 128 -4.43 7.40 4.59
CA LEU A 128 -4.08 8.56 3.76
C LEU A 128 -3.07 8.17 2.67
N GLY A 129 -2.05 7.38 3.01
CA GLY A 129 -1.09 6.88 2.04
C GLY A 129 -1.71 5.95 0.99
N LEU A 130 -2.76 5.18 1.34
CA LEU A 130 -3.56 4.44 0.34
C LEU A 130 -4.24 5.40 -0.65
N VAL A 131 -4.92 6.43 -0.16
CA VAL A 131 -5.61 7.41 -1.03
C VAL A 131 -4.61 8.14 -1.93
N ILE A 132 -3.48 8.58 -1.37
CA ILE A 132 -2.40 9.20 -2.14
C ILE A 132 -1.85 8.23 -3.19
N GLY A 133 -1.56 6.98 -2.82
CA GLY A 133 -1.07 5.96 -3.72
C GLY A 133 -2.03 5.68 -4.87
N LEU A 134 -3.32 5.51 -4.58
CA LEU A 134 -4.36 5.37 -5.61
C LEU A 134 -4.40 6.59 -6.53
N ALA A 135 -4.28 7.80 -5.97
CA ALA A 135 -4.30 9.01 -6.78
C ALA A 135 -3.11 9.10 -7.73
N LEU A 136 -1.91 8.76 -7.25
CA LEU A 136 -0.72 8.70 -8.08
C LEU A 136 -0.85 7.66 -9.20
N MET A 137 -1.46 6.50 -8.92
CA MET A 137 -1.60 5.42 -9.91
C MET A 137 -2.70 5.67 -10.94
N VAL A 138 -3.77 6.37 -10.56
CA VAL A 138 -4.92 6.66 -11.45
C VAL A 138 -4.64 7.86 -12.34
N TRP A 139 -4.29 9.00 -11.74
CA TRP A 139 -4.11 10.26 -12.48
C TRP A 139 -2.68 10.47 -12.97
N LYS A 140 -1.70 9.78 -12.37
CA LYS A 140 -0.30 9.79 -12.77
C LYS A 140 0.25 11.19 -13.08
N PRO A 141 0.20 12.14 -12.13
CA PRO A 141 0.59 13.52 -12.38
C PRO A 141 2.04 13.64 -12.88
N GLY A 142 2.25 14.53 -13.86
CA GLY A 142 3.56 14.75 -14.47
C GLY A 142 3.91 13.76 -15.59
N LEU A 143 2.95 12.97 -16.07
CA LEU A 143 2.97 12.32 -17.38
C LEU A 143 2.50 13.26 -18.49
#